data_AF-A0A4Q5QUK1-F1
#
_entry.id   AF-A0A4Q5QUK1-F1
#
_cell.length_a   1.000
_cell.length_b   1.000
_cell.length_c   1.000
_cell.angle_alpha   90.00
_cell.angle_beta   90.00
_cell.angle_gamma   90.00
#
_symmetry.space_group_name_H-M   'P 1'
#
loop_
_entity.id
_entity.type
_entity.pdbx_description
1 polymer ?
#
loop_
_entity_poly.entity_id
_entity_poly.type
_entity_poly.pdbx_seq_one_letter_code
_entity_poly.pdbx_strand_id
1 'polypeptide(L)'
;LDVSRVDGVNGANVEVKAAATTNPVMAGYAAGESIHQYTNISTSYFTSTDGLGTTLANQIVNGQSNIAVMATQTGGKNVHFATDGMLADNNMLGHALDWTMAPATGPDVSLHMSRNKAIVAARVDMDQAMYTDDVRPASGAGIYDKLLPILTQWKQAYNFVGSYYIDVGNNPAAGETTDWTYSKTYYNPMLAMGNEIGSHSLTHPEDTNVLTAAQFQTEFQQSRAIIEQQLGLTNIGAAVPGAGENLATARQIAQYYPYISGGASLIGAGYPGAIGYLSPTATDLKSVYIAPNTSFDFTLVGYQHLTAAQASAAWAKEWATLTAHSDLPVVVWPWHDYGPTDWLTDTTDAGYTQQMFTDFIARAAQAGSEFVTLNDLAQRTATLEKSDVSYSFDAASNVLTASATTAAGDLGKFALDVGAGHTIKNVAGWYAYDSNSVFVPKAGGTFKIALDGTPDDVTHLTALADRSDLLSVTGDGSNLSYAVVGEGHDLIQLKSHAGQMVQVTGADGASLSGNSLDLTLNGLGQHTVSVVLAS
;
A
#
# COMPACT_ATOMS: atom_id res chain seq x y z
N LEU A 1 -18.54 -15.47 -24.85
CA LEU A 1 -17.08 -15.62 -24.69
C LEU A 1 -16.54 -16.28 -25.94
N ASP A 2 -15.79 -15.53 -26.75
CA ASP A 2 -15.17 -16.05 -27.98
C ASP A 2 -13.79 -16.68 -27.67
N VAL A 3 -13.76 -17.75 -26.87
CA VAL A 3 -12.51 -18.40 -26.46
C VAL A 3 -12.71 -19.91 -26.40
N SER A 4 -11.81 -20.66 -27.02
CA SER A 4 -11.77 -22.13 -26.97
C SER A 4 -10.44 -22.61 -26.40
N ARG A 5 -10.47 -23.45 -25.36
CA ARG A 5 -9.29 -24.15 -24.87
C ARG A 5 -8.87 -25.22 -25.89
N VAL A 6 -7.61 -25.22 -26.28
CA VAL A 6 -7.07 -26.16 -27.28
C VAL A 6 -6.16 -27.21 -26.66
N ASP A 7 -5.44 -26.89 -25.58
CA ASP A 7 -4.54 -27.83 -24.89
C ASP A 7 -4.10 -27.28 -23.51
N GLY A 8 -3.10 -27.88 -22.88
CA GLY A 8 -2.38 -27.34 -21.73
C GLY A 8 -1.23 -28.25 -21.29
N VAL A 9 -0.44 -27.79 -20.32
CA VAL A 9 0.68 -28.56 -19.77
C VAL A 9 0.78 -28.36 -18.26
N ASN A 10 1.30 -29.37 -17.57
CA ASN A 10 1.54 -29.35 -16.12
C ASN A 10 3.05 -29.41 -15.83
N GLY A 11 3.45 -28.81 -14.71
CA GLY A 11 4.82 -28.85 -14.22
C GLY A 11 5.84 -28.21 -15.17
N ALA A 12 5.45 -27.16 -15.87
CA ALA A 12 6.29 -26.49 -16.87
C ALA A 12 6.85 -25.17 -16.35
N ASN A 13 8.01 -24.80 -16.90
CA ASN A 13 8.54 -23.45 -16.76
C ASN A 13 7.96 -22.60 -17.89
N VAL A 14 7.37 -21.47 -17.52
CA VAL A 14 6.61 -20.61 -18.43
C VAL A 14 7.18 -19.19 -18.37
N GLU A 15 7.69 -18.69 -19.48
CA GLU A 15 8.03 -17.28 -19.61
C GLU A 15 6.86 -16.54 -20.25
N VAL A 16 6.34 -15.51 -19.58
CA VAL A 16 5.28 -14.66 -20.11
C VAL A 16 5.88 -13.39 -20.67
N LYS A 17 5.53 -13.05 -21.92
CA LYS A 17 5.98 -11.83 -22.60
C LYS A 17 4.82 -11.03 -23.15
N ALA A 18 4.94 -9.71 -23.09
CA ALA A 18 4.01 -8.79 -23.72
C ALA A 18 3.95 -9.02 -25.25
N ALA A 19 2.75 -9.08 -25.80
CA ALA A 19 2.56 -9.17 -27.24
C ALA A 19 2.74 -7.80 -27.91
N ALA A 20 2.96 -7.79 -29.22
CA ALA A 20 2.91 -6.55 -30.00
C ALA A 20 1.44 -6.15 -30.19
N THR A 21 0.93 -5.28 -29.32
CA THR A 21 -0.46 -4.82 -29.34
C THR A 21 -0.58 -3.37 -28.89
N THR A 22 -1.63 -2.70 -29.33
CA THR A 22 -2.01 -1.35 -28.88
C THR A 22 -3.22 -1.38 -27.96
N ASN A 23 -3.62 -2.57 -27.49
CA ASN A 23 -4.74 -2.71 -26.57
C ASN A 23 -4.40 -2.03 -25.24
N PRO A 24 -5.31 -1.21 -24.66
CA PRO A 24 -5.07 -0.51 -23.39
C PRO A 24 -4.66 -1.40 -22.22
N VAL A 25 -5.04 -2.68 -22.21
CA VAL A 25 -4.61 -3.64 -21.17
C VAL A 25 -3.09 -3.76 -21.09
N MET A 26 -2.39 -3.53 -22.20
CA MET A 26 -0.93 -3.58 -22.30
C MET A 26 -0.29 -2.19 -22.32
N ALA A 27 -0.98 -1.14 -21.88
CA ALA A 27 -0.38 0.17 -21.70
C ALA A 27 0.86 0.07 -20.80
N GLY A 28 1.93 0.80 -21.16
CA GLY A 28 3.23 0.74 -20.47
C GLY A 28 4.15 -0.39 -20.94
N TYR A 29 3.62 -1.53 -21.38
CA TYR A 29 4.43 -2.68 -21.79
C TYR A 29 5.05 -2.52 -23.18
N ALA A 30 6.34 -2.79 -23.30
CA ALA A 30 7.00 -2.89 -24.60
C ALA A 30 6.75 -4.27 -25.25
N ALA A 31 6.63 -4.31 -26.58
CA ALA A 31 6.48 -5.58 -27.30
C ALA A 31 7.68 -6.51 -27.04
N GLY A 32 7.41 -7.73 -26.55
CA GLY A 32 8.44 -8.71 -26.19
C GLY A 32 9.08 -8.50 -24.80
N GLU A 33 8.63 -7.49 -24.04
CA GLU A 33 9.00 -7.32 -22.63
C GLU A 33 8.68 -8.59 -21.83
N SER A 34 9.62 -9.03 -21.00
CA SER A 34 9.39 -10.14 -20.07
C SER A 34 8.51 -9.64 -18.93
N ILE A 35 7.29 -10.19 -18.83
CA ILE A 35 6.34 -9.87 -17.76
C ILE A 35 6.74 -10.65 -16.52
N HIS A 36 6.84 -11.97 -16.64
CA HIS A 36 7.26 -12.83 -15.53
C HIS A 36 7.77 -14.20 -16.01
N GLN A 37 8.52 -14.88 -15.13
CA GLN A 37 8.94 -16.27 -15.32
C GLN A 37 8.38 -17.15 -14.21
N TYR A 38 7.50 -18.06 -14.58
CA TYR A 38 6.87 -19.02 -13.68
C TYR A 38 7.62 -20.35 -13.73
N THR A 39 7.83 -20.97 -12.57
CA THR A 39 8.52 -22.27 -12.45
C THR A 39 7.54 -23.34 -11.99
N ASN A 40 7.55 -24.49 -12.64
CA ASN A 40 6.76 -25.67 -12.26
C ASN A 40 5.24 -25.40 -12.12
N ILE A 41 4.65 -24.64 -13.06
CA ILE A 41 3.21 -24.34 -13.06
C ILE A 41 2.43 -25.19 -14.06
N SER A 42 1.11 -25.23 -13.86
CA SER A 42 0.15 -25.73 -14.84
C SER A 42 -0.43 -24.58 -15.64
N THR A 43 -0.60 -24.75 -16.95
CA THR A 43 -1.14 -23.70 -17.83
C THR A 43 -2.05 -24.27 -18.92
N SER A 44 -3.05 -23.49 -19.32
CA SER A 44 -3.94 -23.81 -20.45
C SER A 44 -3.53 -23.04 -21.71
N TYR A 45 -3.71 -23.66 -22.86
CA TYR A 45 -3.58 -23.02 -24.17
C TYR A 45 -4.97 -22.80 -24.76
N PHE A 46 -5.18 -21.65 -25.38
CA PHE A 46 -6.47 -21.27 -25.93
C PHE A 46 -6.32 -20.45 -27.21
N THR A 47 -7.42 -20.36 -27.97
CA THR A 47 -7.53 -19.57 -29.21
C THR A 47 -8.83 -18.76 -29.20
N SER A 48 -8.88 -17.68 -29.99
CA SER A 48 -10.14 -17.04 -30.36
C SER A 48 -10.92 -17.98 -31.28
N THR A 49 -12.22 -18.11 -31.06
CA THR A 49 -13.05 -19.06 -31.80
C THR A 49 -13.49 -18.48 -33.14
N ASP A 50 -13.73 -17.17 -33.20
CA ASP A 50 -14.04 -16.43 -34.43
C ASP A 50 -12.81 -15.84 -35.14
N GLY A 51 -11.65 -15.84 -34.48
CA GLY A 51 -10.39 -15.31 -35.00
C GLY A 51 -10.18 -13.80 -34.81
N LEU A 52 -11.07 -13.12 -34.08
CA LEU A 52 -11.04 -11.68 -33.83
C LEU A 52 -10.41 -11.31 -32.48
N GLY A 53 -10.09 -12.28 -31.62
CA GLY A 53 -9.43 -12.05 -30.35
C GLY A 53 -8.04 -11.42 -30.52
N THR A 54 -7.69 -10.51 -29.61
CA THR A 54 -6.38 -9.85 -29.57
C THR A 54 -5.50 -10.52 -28.51
N THR A 55 -4.36 -11.07 -28.93
CA THR A 55 -3.33 -11.55 -27.99
C THR A 55 -2.70 -10.37 -27.25
N LEU A 56 -2.75 -10.40 -25.92
CA LEU A 56 -2.18 -9.38 -25.04
C LEU A 56 -0.80 -9.80 -24.53
N ALA A 57 -0.67 -11.07 -24.15
CA ALA A 57 0.60 -11.66 -23.74
C ALA A 57 0.73 -13.09 -24.29
N ASN A 58 1.98 -13.50 -24.54
CA ASN A 58 2.34 -14.85 -24.94
C ASN A 58 2.99 -15.59 -23.76
N GLN A 59 2.72 -16.88 -23.65
CA GLN A 59 3.44 -17.81 -22.78
C GLN A 59 4.35 -18.68 -23.64
N ILE A 60 5.64 -18.72 -23.29
CA ILE A 60 6.65 -19.55 -23.94
C ILE A 60 6.86 -20.78 -23.06
N VAL A 61 6.50 -21.94 -23.59
CA VAL A 61 6.62 -23.22 -22.90
C VAL A 61 7.35 -24.21 -23.79
N ASN A 62 8.48 -24.76 -23.30
CA ASN A 62 9.34 -25.65 -24.08
C ASN A 62 9.73 -25.09 -25.46
N GLY A 63 9.98 -23.77 -25.53
CA GLY A 63 10.31 -23.06 -26.77
C GLY A 63 9.13 -22.81 -27.72
N GLN A 64 7.90 -23.21 -27.36
CA GLN A 64 6.69 -22.96 -28.13
C GLN A 64 5.92 -21.77 -27.54
N SER A 65 5.51 -20.84 -28.41
CA SER A 65 4.72 -19.66 -28.01
C SER A 65 3.23 -19.97 -28.12
N ASN A 66 2.50 -19.81 -27.02
CA ASN A 66 1.04 -19.92 -26.95
C ASN A 66 0.46 -18.63 -26.34
N ILE A 67 -0.85 -18.42 -26.46
CA ILE A 67 -1.49 -17.23 -25.88
C ILE A 67 -1.57 -17.39 -24.36
N ALA A 68 -1.06 -16.42 -23.60
CA ALA A 68 -1.16 -16.34 -22.14
C ALA A 68 -2.38 -15.54 -21.71
N VAL A 69 -2.59 -14.40 -22.39
CA VAL A 69 -3.70 -13.48 -22.11
C VAL A 69 -4.29 -12.98 -23.42
N MET A 70 -5.62 -12.98 -23.53
CA MET A 70 -6.36 -12.52 -24.71
C MET A 70 -7.50 -11.60 -24.33
N ALA A 71 -7.68 -10.54 -25.12
CA ALA A 71 -8.86 -9.70 -25.12
C ALA A 71 -9.84 -10.12 -26.23
N THR A 72 -11.13 -10.17 -25.91
CA THR A 72 -12.21 -10.40 -26.88
C THR A 72 -13.36 -9.43 -26.65
N GLN A 73 -14.17 -9.17 -27.68
CA GLN A 73 -15.35 -8.33 -27.56
C GLN A 73 -16.61 -9.08 -28.05
N THR A 74 -17.38 -9.62 -27.11
CA THR A 74 -18.63 -10.38 -27.38
C THR A 74 -19.80 -9.74 -26.66
N GLY A 75 -20.39 -8.69 -27.25
CA GLY A 75 -21.42 -7.86 -26.59
C GLY A 75 -20.85 -6.90 -25.54
N GLY A 76 -19.83 -7.32 -24.78
CA GLY A 76 -18.97 -6.50 -23.93
C GLY A 76 -17.48 -6.84 -24.13
N LYS A 77 -16.59 -6.11 -23.46
CA LYS A 77 -15.14 -6.35 -23.44
C LYS A 77 -14.83 -7.46 -22.44
N ASN A 78 -13.94 -8.40 -22.78
CA ASN A 78 -13.58 -9.54 -21.93
C ASN A 78 -12.07 -9.78 -22.02
N VAL A 79 -11.44 -10.14 -20.91
CA VAL A 79 -10.03 -10.58 -20.87
C VAL A 79 -9.96 -11.99 -20.31
N HIS A 80 -9.18 -12.86 -20.95
CA HIS A 80 -9.02 -14.26 -20.56
C HIS A 80 -7.55 -14.55 -20.25
N PHE A 81 -7.29 -15.21 -19.12
CA PHE A 81 -5.96 -15.58 -18.62
C PHE A 81 -5.81 -17.10 -18.63
N ALA A 82 -4.63 -17.60 -18.99
CA ALA A 82 -4.33 -19.03 -19.05
C ALA A 82 -4.37 -19.72 -17.69
N THR A 83 -4.07 -18.97 -16.65
CA THR A 83 -3.98 -19.41 -15.25
C THR A 83 -4.41 -18.29 -14.32
N ASP A 84 -4.83 -18.67 -13.12
CA ASP A 84 -4.99 -17.78 -11.98
C ASP A 84 -3.67 -17.12 -11.55
N GLY A 85 -2.53 -17.82 -11.68
CA GLY A 85 -1.22 -17.23 -11.43
C GLY A 85 -0.90 -16.03 -12.34
N MET A 86 -1.25 -16.11 -13.63
CA MET A 86 -1.11 -14.99 -14.57
C MET A 86 -2.16 -13.90 -14.35
N LEU A 87 -3.35 -14.27 -13.87
CA LEU A 87 -4.35 -13.31 -13.41
C LEU A 87 -3.82 -12.51 -12.20
N ALA A 88 -3.06 -13.15 -11.32
CA ALA A 88 -2.48 -12.53 -10.14
C ALA A 88 -1.17 -11.77 -10.41
N ASP A 89 -0.82 -11.51 -11.68
CA ASP A 89 0.28 -10.59 -12.00
C ASP A 89 -0.08 -9.18 -11.51
N ASN A 90 0.90 -8.51 -10.88
CA ASN A 90 0.68 -7.27 -10.12
C ASN A 90 0.03 -6.13 -10.92
N ASN A 91 0.14 -6.14 -12.26
CA ASN A 91 -0.34 -5.03 -13.09
C ASN A 91 -1.40 -5.44 -14.14
N MET A 92 -1.33 -6.67 -14.66
CA MET A 92 -2.20 -7.08 -15.77
C MET A 92 -3.69 -7.14 -15.41
N LEU A 93 -4.04 -7.55 -14.19
CA LEU A 93 -5.45 -7.63 -13.77
C LEU A 93 -6.08 -6.25 -13.61
N GLY A 94 -5.35 -5.28 -13.05
CA GLY A 94 -5.82 -3.89 -12.92
C GLY A 94 -6.22 -3.34 -14.28
N HIS A 95 -5.29 -3.32 -15.23
CA HIS A 95 -5.56 -2.84 -16.59
C HIS A 95 -6.68 -3.63 -17.31
N ALA A 96 -6.80 -4.94 -17.04
CA ALA A 96 -7.89 -5.74 -17.59
C ALA A 96 -9.25 -5.28 -17.05
N LEU A 97 -9.36 -5.04 -15.74
CA LEU A 97 -10.57 -4.51 -15.12
C LEU A 97 -10.91 -3.13 -15.67
N ASP A 98 -9.93 -2.21 -15.71
CA ASP A 98 -10.11 -0.85 -16.24
C ASP A 98 -10.61 -0.90 -17.68
N TRP A 99 -9.95 -1.66 -18.56
CA TRP A 99 -10.39 -1.76 -19.94
C TRP A 99 -11.80 -2.33 -20.07
N THR A 100 -12.16 -3.34 -19.28
CA THR A 100 -13.50 -3.95 -19.33
C THR A 100 -14.60 -3.03 -18.83
N MET A 101 -14.28 -2.15 -17.88
CA MET A 101 -15.22 -1.19 -17.27
C MET A 101 -15.20 0.19 -17.94
N ALA A 102 -14.17 0.48 -18.74
CA ALA A 102 -13.93 1.80 -19.31
C ALA A 102 -15.14 2.29 -20.13
N PRO A 103 -15.54 3.56 -19.93
CA PRO A 103 -16.71 4.14 -20.58
C PRO A 103 -16.51 4.20 -22.11
N ALA A 104 -17.62 4.35 -22.84
CA ALA A 104 -17.56 4.56 -24.28
C ALA A 104 -16.97 5.93 -24.67
N THR A 105 -17.13 6.93 -23.80
CA THR A 105 -16.70 8.32 -24.00
C THR A 105 -16.36 8.98 -22.68
N GLY A 106 -15.37 9.88 -22.67
CA GLY A 106 -14.98 10.65 -21.49
C GLY A 106 -13.82 10.02 -20.72
N PRO A 107 -13.43 10.64 -19.58
CA PRO A 107 -12.34 10.17 -18.73
C PRO A 107 -12.67 8.82 -18.07
N ASP A 108 -11.61 8.08 -17.75
CA ASP A 108 -11.66 6.95 -16.83
C ASP A 108 -11.47 7.49 -15.41
N VAL A 109 -12.46 7.29 -14.54
CA VAL A 109 -12.48 7.93 -13.21
C VAL A 109 -12.32 6.85 -12.16
N SER A 110 -11.26 6.95 -11.37
CA SER A 110 -10.93 6.00 -10.31
C SER A 110 -10.91 6.68 -8.95
N LEU A 111 -11.20 5.91 -7.90
CA LEU A 111 -11.05 6.34 -6.52
C LEU A 111 -9.77 5.74 -5.96
N HIS A 112 -8.74 6.56 -5.82
CA HIS A 112 -7.43 6.18 -5.33
C HIS A 112 -7.39 6.16 -3.80
N MET A 113 -6.81 5.10 -3.23
CA MET A 113 -6.59 4.95 -1.79
C MET A 113 -5.54 5.92 -1.23
N SER A 114 -4.86 6.68 -2.07
CA SER A 114 -3.88 7.70 -1.70
C SER A 114 -3.93 8.86 -2.69
N ARG A 115 -3.40 10.01 -2.26
CA ARG A 115 -3.13 11.20 -3.10
C ARG A 115 -1.73 11.18 -3.70
N ASN A 116 -0.87 10.31 -3.17
CA ASN A 116 0.51 10.17 -3.58
C ASN A 116 0.63 9.21 -4.78
N LYS A 117 1.85 9.04 -5.29
CA LYS A 117 2.10 8.22 -6.49
C LYS A 117 2.23 6.73 -6.19
N ALA A 118 2.38 6.35 -4.91
CA ALA A 118 2.45 4.98 -4.46
C ALA A 118 2.11 4.89 -2.96
N ILE A 119 1.76 3.69 -2.51
CA ILE A 119 1.65 3.36 -1.08
C ILE A 119 2.74 2.35 -0.72
N VAL A 120 3.47 2.60 0.36
CA VAL A 120 4.41 1.64 0.95
C VAL A 120 3.99 1.34 2.38
N ALA A 121 3.72 0.06 2.64
CA ALA A 121 3.39 -0.45 3.97
C ALA A 121 4.51 -1.37 4.46
N ALA A 122 5.24 -0.95 5.49
CA ALA A 122 6.28 -1.78 6.10
C ALA A 122 5.66 -2.75 7.12
N ARG A 123 5.87 -4.05 6.89
CA ARG A 123 5.64 -5.12 7.88
C ARG A 123 6.98 -5.37 8.57
N VAL A 124 7.03 -5.20 9.88
CA VAL A 124 8.26 -5.40 10.66
C VAL A 124 8.02 -6.51 11.67
N ASP A 125 8.70 -7.63 11.48
CA ASP A 125 8.64 -8.76 12.40
C ASP A 125 9.67 -8.52 13.50
N MET A 126 9.18 -8.40 14.73
CA MET A 126 9.98 -8.05 15.90
C MET A 126 10.28 -9.32 16.70
N ASP A 127 10.91 -10.30 16.06
CA ASP A 127 11.21 -11.61 16.67
C ASP A 127 11.97 -11.47 17.99
N GLN A 128 12.78 -10.41 18.10
CA GLN A 128 13.57 -10.13 19.30
C GLN A 128 12.76 -9.57 20.47
N ALA A 129 11.49 -9.20 20.26
CA ALA A 129 10.64 -8.59 21.28
C ALA A 129 10.36 -9.50 22.49
N MET A 130 10.40 -10.82 22.30
CA MET A 130 10.21 -11.78 23.40
C MET A 130 11.49 -12.12 24.14
N TYR A 131 12.69 -11.84 23.60
CA TYR A 131 13.95 -12.19 24.24
C TYR A 131 14.44 -11.07 25.18
N THR A 132 14.38 -11.34 26.48
CA THR A 132 14.73 -10.34 27.51
C THR A 132 16.16 -9.83 27.36
N ASP A 133 17.11 -10.70 27.00
CA ASP A 133 18.52 -10.34 26.88
C ASP A 133 18.82 -9.47 25.64
N ASP A 134 18.00 -9.55 24.58
CA ASP A 134 18.16 -8.71 23.39
C ASP A 134 17.56 -7.31 23.62
N VAL A 135 16.40 -7.26 24.26
CA VAL A 135 15.72 -6.01 24.59
C VAL A 135 16.42 -5.28 25.74
N ARG A 136 16.84 -6.00 26.77
CA ARG A 136 17.41 -5.47 28.01
C ARG A 136 18.62 -6.32 28.47
N PRO A 137 19.74 -6.24 27.73
CA PRO A 137 20.95 -6.98 28.10
C PRO A 137 21.46 -6.58 29.49
N ALA A 138 22.11 -7.51 30.18
CA ALA A 138 22.72 -7.27 31.49
C ALA A 138 23.79 -6.15 31.47
N SER A 139 24.38 -5.90 30.31
CA SER A 139 25.31 -4.80 30.07
C SER A 139 25.25 -4.33 28.62
N GLY A 140 25.28 -3.02 28.40
CA GLY A 140 25.26 -2.43 27.06
C GLY A 140 23.89 -1.92 26.65
N ALA A 141 23.75 -1.58 25.36
CA ALA A 141 22.52 -1.13 24.75
C ALA A 141 21.74 -2.34 24.20
N GLY A 142 20.43 -2.37 24.42
CA GLY A 142 19.55 -3.35 23.80
C GLY A 142 19.22 -3.01 22.35
N ILE A 143 18.52 -3.91 21.66
CA ILE A 143 18.15 -3.72 20.25
C ILE A 143 17.34 -2.43 20.02
N TYR A 144 16.44 -2.07 20.93
CA TYR A 144 15.59 -0.87 20.78
C TYR A 144 16.29 0.45 21.11
N ASP A 145 17.42 0.40 21.84
CA ASP A 145 18.30 1.56 21.97
C ASP A 145 18.93 1.96 20.63
N LYS A 146 19.09 0.99 19.70
CA LYS A 146 19.54 1.24 18.33
C LYS A 146 18.37 1.55 17.39
N LEU A 147 17.28 0.78 17.47
CA LEU A 147 16.17 0.90 16.52
C LEU A 147 15.47 2.26 16.61
N LEU A 148 15.12 2.73 17.81
CA LEU A 148 14.33 3.96 17.96
C LEU A 148 14.99 5.21 17.35
N PRO A 149 16.32 5.44 17.53
CA PRO A 149 17.03 6.50 16.81
C PRO A 149 16.97 6.37 15.28
N ILE A 150 17.08 5.15 14.73
CA ILE A 150 16.99 4.89 13.29
C ILE A 150 15.59 5.26 12.77
N LEU A 151 14.54 4.84 13.48
CA LEU A 151 13.16 5.17 13.11
C LEU A 151 12.89 6.67 13.19
N THR A 152 13.43 7.35 14.20
CA THR A 152 13.34 8.80 14.33
C THR A 152 14.00 9.52 13.14
N GLN A 153 15.18 9.03 12.72
CA GLN A 153 15.88 9.55 11.55
C GLN A 153 15.04 9.35 10.27
N TRP A 154 14.48 8.16 10.06
CA TRP A 154 13.66 7.88 8.87
C TRP A 154 12.35 8.68 8.87
N LYS A 155 11.71 8.85 10.03
CA LYS A 155 10.54 9.72 10.18
C LYS A 155 10.87 11.16 9.81
N GLN A 156 11.99 11.70 10.29
CA GLN A 156 12.40 13.07 9.97
C GLN A 156 12.77 13.25 8.50
N ALA A 157 13.48 12.29 7.90
CA ALA A 157 14.00 12.42 6.54
C ALA A 157 12.96 12.13 5.45
N TYR A 158 12.01 11.22 5.73
CA TYR A 158 11.11 10.66 4.72
C TYR A 158 9.65 10.55 5.16
N ASN A 159 9.31 11.04 6.36
CA ASN A 159 8.00 10.82 6.98
C ASN A 159 7.62 9.33 7.10
N PHE A 160 8.64 8.47 7.23
CA PHE A 160 8.49 7.02 7.32
C PHE A 160 7.74 6.61 8.59
N VAL A 161 6.81 5.66 8.43
CA VAL A 161 6.15 4.91 9.50
C VAL A 161 6.04 3.45 9.06
N GLY A 162 5.94 2.54 10.03
CA GLY A 162 5.79 1.10 9.80
C GLY A 162 4.90 0.41 10.84
N SER A 163 4.71 -0.90 10.65
CA SER A 163 3.89 -1.74 11.52
C SER A 163 4.77 -2.82 12.13
N TYR A 164 4.91 -2.80 13.44
CA TYR A 164 5.86 -3.60 14.19
C TYR A 164 5.12 -4.67 14.97
N TYR A 165 5.26 -5.92 14.56
CA TYR A 165 4.56 -7.06 15.11
C TYR A 165 5.44 -7.74 16.14
N ILE A 166 4.99 -7.77 17.40
CA ILE A 166 5.78 -8.28 18.52
C ILE A 166 5.35 -9.69 18.92
N ASP A 167 6.34 -10.54 19.17
CA ASP A 167 6.17 -11.72 19.99
C ASP A 167 6.18 -11.34 21.48
N VAL A 168 5.31 -11.97 22.25
CA VAL A 168 5.13 -11.65 23.68
C VAL A 168 5.99 -12.55 24.58
N GLY A 169 6.21 -13.79 24.16
CA GLY A 169 6.87 -14.83 24.94
C GLY A 169 5.98 -15.38 26.08
N ASN A 170 6.20 -16.64 26.44
CA ASN A 170 5.51 -17.28 27.56
C ASN A 170 6.42 -18.19 28.41
N ASN A 171 7.75 -18.09 28.23
CA ASN A 171 8.73 -18.95 28.87
C ASN A 171 9.82 -18.14 29.59
N PRO A 172 9.50 -17.55 30.77
CA PRO A 172 10.45 -16.75 31.55
C PRO A 172 11.71 -17.51 31.98
N ALA A 173 11.63 -18.84 32.09
CA ALA A 173 12.78 -19.67 32.47
C ALA A 173 13.88 -19.70 31.39
N ALA A 174 13.50 -19.48 30.13
CA ALA A 174 14.42 -19.35 29.00
C ALA A 174 14.71 -17.89 28.61
N GLY A 175 14.18 -16.91 29.35
CA GLY A 175 14.28 -15.49 28.98
C GLY A 175 13.34 -15.06 27.84
N GLU A 176 12.41 -15.93 27.43
CA GLU A 176 11.41 -15.71 26.38
C GLU A 176 10.13 -15.11 27.00
N THR A 177 10.22 -13.85 27.40
CA THR A 177 9.10 -13.05 27.91
C THR A 177 9.39 -11.56 27.70
N THR A 178 8.38 -10.79 27.30
CA THR A 178 8.50 -9.33 27.19
C THR A 178 8.59 -8.68 28.58
N ASP A 179 9.62 -7.86 28.83
CA ASP A 179 9.67 -6.92 29.94
C ASP A 179 8.82 -5.67 29.59
N TRP A 180 7.52 -5.73 29.88
CA TRP A 180 6.59 -4.64 29.58
C TRP A 180 6.94 -3.30 30.23
N THR A 181 7.69 -3.28 31.34
CA THR A 181 8.10 -2.02 31.96
C THR A 181 9.17 -1.36 31.13
N TYR A 182 10.08 -2.15 30.57
CA TYR A 182 11.16 -1.67 29.71
C TYR A 182 10.68 -1.43 28.27
N SER A 183 10.06 -2.41 27.61
CA SER A 183 9.69 -2.29 26.19
C SER A 183 8.73 -1.12 25.91
N LYS A 184 7.84 -0.79 26.85
CA LYS A 184 6.93 0.38 26.72
C LYS A 184 7.65 1.70 26.55
N THR A 185 8.88 1.86 27.06
CA THR A 185 9.63 3.11 26.89
C THR A 185 10.04 3.33 25.43
N TYR A 186 10.02 2.29 24.59
CA TYR A 186 10.30 2.36 23.16
C TYR A 186 9.02 2.31 22.32
N TYR A 187 8.07 1.44 22.68
CA TYR A 187 6.81 1.31 21.94
C TYR A 187 5.96 2.59 22.02
N ASN A 188 5.93 3.30 23.14
CA ASN A 188 5.17 4.54 23.25
C ASN A 188 5.70 5.66 22.32
N PRO A 189 7.03 5.94 22.26
CA PRO A 189 7.58 6.82 21.23
C PRO A 189 7.30 6.36 19.80
N MET A 190 7.38 5.05 19.51
CA MET A 190 7.06 4.53 18.17
C MET A 190 5.61 4.85 17.80
N LEU A 191 4.65 4.59 18.69
CA LEU A 191 3.23 4.93 18.51
C LEU A 191 3.03 6.45 18.35
N ALA A 192 3.75 7.26 19.13
CA ALA A 192 3.69 8.72 19.04
C ALA A 192 4.20 9.28 17.70
N MET A 193 5.11 8.57 17.02
CA MET A 193 5.56 8.89 15.65
C MET A 193 4.56 8.47 14.56
N GLY A 194 3.46 7.79 14.95
CA GLY A 194 2.44 7.26 14.03
C GLY A 194 2.71 5.85 13.54
N ASN A 195 3.65 5.12 14.14
CA ASN A 195 3.84 3.69 13.85
C ASN A 195 2.72 2.85 14.47
N GLU A 196 2.60 1.62 14.00
CA GLU A 196 1.69 0.62 14.54
C GLU A 196 2.45 -0.44 15.35
N ILE A 197 1.84 -0.91 16.45
CA ILE A 197 2.25 -2.16 17.12
C ILE A 197 1.15 -3.21 16.94
N GLY A 198 1.52 -4.37 16.38
CA GLY A 198 0.65 -5.52 16.16
C GLY A 198 1.15 -6.79 16.86
N SER A 199 0.44 -7.89 16.68
CA SER A 199 0.81 -9.20 17.22
C SER A 199 1.59 -10.02 16.20
N HIS A 200 2.72 -10.61 16.61
CA HIS A 200 3.41 -11.63 15.82
C HIS A 200 3.17 -13.05 16.34
N SER A 201 2.11 -13.24 17.14
CA SER A 201 1.79 -14.41 17.98
C SER A 201 2.27 -14.29 19.43
N LEU A 202 2.13 -15.36 20.23
CA LEU A 202 2.60 -15.42 21.60
C LEU A 202 4.03 -15.95 21.65
N THR A 203 4.35 -17.02 20.89
CA THR A 203 5.64 -17.72 20.99
C THR A 203 6.38 -17.92 19.67
N HIS A 204 5.97 -17.26 18.60
CA HIS A 204 6.57 -17.41 17.27
C HIS A 204 6.61 -18.87 16.76
N PRO A 205 5.45 -19.54 16.53
CA PRO A 205 5.43 -20.90 15.99
C PRO A 205 6.03 -20.98 14.58
N GLU A 206 6.99 -21.88 14.37
CA GLU A 206 7.65 -22.08 13.06
C GLU A 206 6.70 -22.52 11.94
N ASP A 207 5.65 -23.29 12.26
CA ASP A 207 4.61 -23.71 11.31
C ASP A 207 3.22 -23.56 11.93
N THR A 208 2.49 -22.54 11.50
CA THR A 208 1.12 -22.28 11.97
C THR A 208 0.11 -23.30 11.43
N ASN A 209 0.43 -24.04 10.37
CA ASN A 209 -0.50 -24.99 9.74
C ASN A 209 -0.73 -26.26 10.56
N VAL A 210 0.13 -26.55 11.54
CA VAL A 210 -0.01 -27.72 12.42
C VAL A 210 -0.70 -27.41 13.75
N LEU A 211 -1.06 -26.13 13.99
CA LEU A 211 -1.69 -25.72 15.24
C LEU A 211 -3.11 -26.26 15.37
N THR A 212 -3.45 -26.66 16.59
CA THR A 212 -4.82 -26.98 16.99
C THR A 212 -5.63 -25.71 17.28
N ALA A 213 -6.96 -25.81 17.35
CA ALA A 213 -7.82 -24.67 17.69
C ALA A 213 -7.45 -24.00 19.04
N ALA A 214 -7.08 -24.79 20.05
CA ALA A 214 -6.64 -24.27 21.35
C ALA A 214 -5.29 -23.54 21.26
N GLN A 215 -4.40 -24.01 20.39
CA GLN A 215 -3.13 -23.32 20.11
C GLN A 215 -3.38 -22.02 19.36
N PHE A 216 -4.25 -21.97 18.35
CA PHE A 216 -4.61 -20.69 17.70
C PHE A 216 -5.16 -19.68 18.71
N GLN A 217 -6.00 -20.12 19.64
CA GLN A 217 -6.50 -19.25 20.70
C GLN A 217 -5.35 -18.69 21.57
N THR A 218 -4.40 -19.55 21.94
CA THR A 218 -3.25 -19.17 22.77
C THR A 218 -2.28 -18.25 22.01
N GLU A 219 -1.91 -18.62 20.78
CA GLU A 219 -0.96 -17.87 19.98
C GLU A 219 -1.50 -16.51 19.55
N PHE A 220 -2.77 -16.43 19.18
CA PHE A 220 -3.30 -15.25 18.53
C PHE A 220 -4.27 -14.47 19.42
N GLN A 221 -5.33 -15.10 19.93
CA GLN A 221 -6.31 -14.39 20.75
C GLN A 221 -5.68 -13.85 22.05
N GLN A 222 -4.88 -14.67 22.74
CA GLN A 222 -4.24 -14.26 23.98
C GLN A 222 -3.11 -13.24 23.74
N SER A 223 -2.28 -13.42 22.70
CA SER A 223 -1.27 -12.42 22.32
C SER A 223 -1.91 -11.05 22.07
N ARG A 224 -2.99 -11.01 21.27
CA ARG A 224 -3.78 -9.79 21.05
C ARG A 224 -4.21 -9.14 22.36
N ALA A 225 -4.84 -9.90 23.24
CA ALA A 225 -5.37 -9.39 24.51
C ALA A 225 -4.27 -8.82 25.40
N ILE A 226 -3.10 -9.45 25.46
CA ILE A 226 -1.96 -8.96 26.24
C ILE A 226 -1.47 -7.62 25.68
N ILE A 227 -1.23 -7.55 24.36
CA ILE A 227 -0.69 -6.34 23.71
C ILE A 227 -1.67 -5.17 23.88
N GLU A 228 -2.96 -5.38 23.58
CA GLU A 228 -4.03 -4.38 23.74
C GLU A 228 -4.08 -3.87 25.18
N GLN A 229 -4.07 -4.77 26.17
CA GLN A 229 -4.09 -4.40 27.59
C GLN A 229 -2.84 -3.60 27.99
N GLN A 230 -1.66 -4.04 27.56
CA GLN A 230 -0.40 -3.44 28.00
C GLN A 230 -0.17 -2.07 27.37
N LEU A 231 -0.55 -1.89 26.11
CA LEU A 231 -0.32 -0.64 25.37
C LEU A 231 -1.54 0.28 25.33
N GLY A 232 -2.69 -0.15 25.86
CA GLY A 232 -3.93 0.62 25.77
C GLY A 232 -4.44 0.75 24.34
N LEU A 233 -4.17 -0.26 23.51
CA LEU A 233 -4.57 -0.33 22.11
C LEU A 233 -5.86 -1.14 21.96
N THR A 234 -6.50 -1.01 20.80
CA THR A 234 -7.66 -1.83 20.43
C THR A 234 -7.60 -2.12 18.95
N ASN A 235 -8.11 -3.29 18.54
CA ASN A 235 -8.18 -3.71 17.14
C ASN A 235 -6.81 -3.66 16.45
N ILE A 236 -5.76 -4.12 17.14
CA ILE A 236 -4.45 -4.33 16.51
C ILE A 236 -4.57 -5.45 15.46
N GLY A 237 -3.71 -5.46 14.45
CA GLY A 237 -3.60 -6.59 13.52
C GLY A 237 -2.59 -7.65 13.94
N ALA A 238 -2.40 -8.62 13.04
CA ALA A 238 -1.38 -9.65 13.19
C ALA A 238 -0.55 -9.88 11.93
N ALA A 239 0.71 -10.25 12.13
CA ALA A 239 1.56 -10.83 11.09
C ALA A 239 1.75 -12.31 11.40
N VAL A 240 1.56 -13.17 10.41
CA VAL A 240 1.73 -14.63 10.58
C VAL A 240 3.22 -14.96 10.67
N PRO A 241 3.70 -15.60 11.75
CA PRO A 241 5.09 -16.01 11.90
C PRO A 241 5.40 -17.29 11.13
N GLY A 242 6.69 -17.49 10.87
CA GLY A 242 7.22 -18.74 10.33
C GLY A 242 6.77 -19.06 8.91
N ALA A 243 6.47 -20.35 8.67
CA ALA A 243 6.11 -20.85 7.35
C ALA A 243 4.79 -20.25 6.84
N GLY A 244 4.72 -20.08 5.52
CA GLY A 244 3.52 -19.59 4.85
C GLY A 244 2.27 -20.41 5.19
N GLU A 245 1.18 -19.71 5.42
CA GLU A 245 -0.08 -20.31 5.85
C GLU A 245 -0.95 -20.75 4.69
N ASN A 246 -1.75 -21.80 4.91
CA ASN A 246 -2.85 -22.16 4.01
C ASN A 246 -4.13 -21.38 4.34
N LEU A 247 -5.12 -21.43 3.44
CA LEU A 247 -6.40 -20.74 3.61
C LEU A 247 -7.16 -21.09 4.90
N ALA A 248 -7.09 -22.35 5.36
CA ALA A 248 -7.76 -22.75 6.59
C ALA A 248 -7.06 -22.15 7.83
N THR A 249 -5.73 -22.14 7.84
CA THR A 249 -4.91 -21.48 8.85
C THR A 249 -5.17 -19.98 8.89
N ALA A 250 -5.14 -19.30 7.74
CA ALA A 250 -5.45 -17.87 7.63
C ALA A 250 -6.81 -17.52 8.26
N ARG A 251 -7.85 -18.34 8.00
CA ARG A 251 -9.18 -18.16 8.62
C ARG A 251 -9.18 -18.37 10.14
N GLN A 252 -8.42 -19.33 10.65
CA GLN A 252 -8.31 -19.56 12.10
C GLN A 252 -7.65 -18.39 12.82
N ILE A 253 -6.76 -17.65 12.15
CA ILE A 253 -6.12 -16.46 12.70
C ILE A 253 -7.02 -15.24 12.54
N ALA A 254 -7.54 -15.01 11.32
CA ALA A 254 -8.33 -13.83 10.94
C ALA A 254 -9.57 -13.59 11.82
N GLN A 255 -10.16 -14.63 12.41
CA GLN A 255 -11.30 -14.45 13.33
C GLN A 255 -10.99 -13.60 14.56
N TYR A 256 -9.70 -13.44 14.91
CA TYR A 256 -9.25 -12.70 16.08
C TYR A 256 -8.77 -11.28 15.77
N TYR A 257 -8.69 -10.86 14.50
CA TYR A 257 -8.09 -9.57 14.13
C TYR A 257 -8.92 -8.86 13.05
N PRO A 258 -8.87 -7.51 12.97
CA PRO A 258 -9.49 -6.75 11.89
C PRO A 258 -8.71 -6.86 10.57
N TYR A 259 -7.44 -7.25 10.62
CA TYR A 259 -6.65 -7.60 9.46
C TYR A 259 -5.50 -8.54 9.86
N ILE A 260 -4.99 -9.28 8.88
CA ILE A 260 -3.79 -10.10 9.01
C ILE A 260 -2.85 -9.86 7.83
N SER A 261 -1.54 -9.89 8.08
CA SER A 261 -0.51 -9.99 7.06
C SER A 261 -0.02 -11.44 6.96
N GLY A 262 -0.08 -12.02 5.76
CA GLY A 262 0.36 -13.41 5.55
C GLY A 262 1.87 -13.60 5.70
N GLY A 263 2.30 -14.81 6.05
CA GLY A 263 3.66 -15.14 6.50
C GLY A 263 4.71 -15.05 5.40
N ALA A 264 4.35 -15.51 4.20
CA ALA A 264 5.08 -15.26 2.96
C ALA A 264 4.09 -15.37 1.80
N SER A 265 4.27 -14.59 0.74
CA SER A 265 3.51 -14.78 -0.49
C SER A 265 4.46 -14.78 -1.66
N LEU A 266 4.54 -15.93 -2.34
CA LEU A 266 5.29 -16.15 -3.56
C LEU A 266 4.34 -16.71 -4.61
N ILE A 267 4.65 -16.51 -5.88
CA ILE A 267 3.89 -17.15 -6.96
C ILE A 267 3.98 -18.68 -6.79
N GLY A 268 2.82 -19.34 -6.63
CA GLY A 268 2.73 -20.78 -6.35
C GLY A 268 2.69 -21.16 -4.86
N ALA A 269 2.88 -20.18 -3.95
CA ALA A 269 2.71 -20.30 -2.51
C ALA A 269 2.00 -19.03 -2.00
N GLY A 270 0.72 -18.91 -2.35
CA GLY A 270 -0.08 -17.70 -2.18
C GLY A 270 -0.20 -16.87 -3.48
N TYR A 271 -0.75 -15.66 -3.35
CA TYR A 271 -0.84 -14.67 -4.41
C TYR A 271 -0.13 -13.40 -3.91
N PRO A 272 1.12 -13.13 -4.33
CA PRO A 272 1.82 -11.90 -3.95
C PRO A 272 0.99 -10.68 -4.31
N GLY A 273 0.94 -9.70 -3.41
CA GLY A 273 0.16 -8.48 -3.64
C GLY A 273 -1.36 -8.65 -3.50
N ALA A 274 -1.85 -9.83 -3.09
CA ALA A 274 -3.25 -10.00 -2.71
C ALA A 274 -3.58 -9.18 -1.47
N ILE A 275 -4.31 -8.09 -1.68
CA ILE A 275 -4.79 -7.18 -0.65
C ILE A 275 -6.31 -7.14 -0.78
N GLY A 276 -7.03 -7.61 0.23
CA GLY A 276 -8.48 -7.74 0.16
C GLY A 276 -9.01 -8.73 1.18
N TYR A 277 -9.95 -9.59 0.77
CA TYR A 277 -10.57 -10.57 1.67
C TYR A 277 -10.37 -11.99 1.14
N LEU A 278 -10.24 -12.96 2.04
CA LEU A 278 -10.02 -14.37 1.69
C LEU A 278 -11.18 -14.96 0.84
N SER A 279 -12.39 -14.45 1.01
CA SER A 279 -13.55 -14.76 0.18
C SER A 279 -14.64 -13.68 0.35
N PRO A 280 -15.67 -13.62 -0.53
CA PRO A 280 -16.78 -12.68 -0.38
C PRO A 280 -17.80 -13.09 0.71
N THR A 281 -17.50 -14.10 1.54
CA THR A 281 -18.44 -14.52 2.60
C THR A 281 -18.45 -13.52 3.75
N ALA A 282 -19.61 -13.34 4.40
CA ALA A 282 -19.76 -12.42 5.53
C ALA A 282 -18.82 -12.70 6.72
N THR A 283 -18.28 -13.92 6.82
CA THR A 283 -17.25 -14.26 7.82
C THR A 283 -15.89 -13.68 7.43
N ASP A 284 -15.46 -13.91 6.19
CA ASP A 284 -14.14 -13.49 5.72
C ASP A 284 -14.09 -11.96 5.48
N LEU A 285 -15.21 -11.30 5.21
CA LEU A 285 -15.33 -9.83 5.08
C LEU A 285 -15.06 -9.04 6.39
N LYS A 286 -14.75 -9.72 7.49
CA LYS A 286 -14.44 -9.08 8.78
C LYS A 286 -12.96 -8.80 9.00
N SER A 287 -12.09 -9.42 8.20
CA SER A 287 -10.64 -9.27 8.32
C SER A 287 -10.02 -9.09 6.96
N VAL A 288 -9.34 -7.97 6.75
CA VAL A 288 -8.54 -7.76 5.55
C VAL A 288 -7.31 -8.68 5.60
N TYR A 289 -6.98 -9.29 4.47
CA TYR A 289 -5.77 -10.07 4.26
C TYR A 289 -4.80 -9.24 3.41
N ILE A 290 -3.55 -9.17 3.85
CA ILE A 290 -2.47 -8.43 3.18
C ILE A 290 -1.31 -9.39 2.92
N ALA A 291 -1.07 -9.73 1.66
CA ALA A 291 0.12 -10.46 1.25
C ALA A 291 1.32 -9.52 1.10
N PRO A 292 2.48 -9.81 1.71
CA PRO A 292 3.74 -9.19 1.31
C PRO A 292 4.01 -9.41 -0.18
N ASN A 293 4.62 -8.42 -0.85
CA ASN A 293 4.90 -8.51 -2.30
C ASN A 293 6.33 -8.13 -2.68
N THR A 294 7.19 -7.94 -1.68
CA THR A 294 8.65 -7.92 -1.82
C THR A 294 9.26 -9.03 -0.96
N SER A 295 10.51 -9.39 -1.24
CA SER A 295 11.23 -10.38 -0.45
C SER A 295 11.50 -9.89 0.97
N PHE A 296 11.44 -10.78 1.95
CA PHE A 296 11.92 -10.52 3.31
C PHE A 296 13.44 -10.32 3.29
N ASP A 297 13.93 -9.46 4.18
CA ASP A 297 15.36 -9.30 4.42
C ASP A 297 16.02 -10.62 4.81
N PHE A 298 15.40 -11.43 5.68
CA PHE A 298 15.86 -12.78 6.03
C PHE A 298 15.98 -13.68 4.79
N THR A 299 15.03 -13.64 3.87
CA THR A 299 15.09 -14.45 2.64
C THR A 299 16.31 -14.08 1.80
N LEU A 300 16.63 -12.79 1.69
CA LEU A 300 17.74 -12.30 0.89
C LEU A 300 19.09 -12.52 1.59
N VAL A 301 19.20 -12.13 2.85
CA VAL A 301 20.46 -12.11 3.60
C VAL A 301 20.66 -13.42 4.36
N GLY A 302 19.71 -13.81 5.20
CA GLY A 302 19.81 -15.02 6.03
C GLY A 302 19.81 -16.32 5.22
N TYR A 303 18.87 -16.48 4.30
CA TYR A 303 18.68 -17.74 3.55
C TYR A 303 19.49 -17.79 2.24
N GLN A 304 19.47 -16.74 1.42
CA GLN A 304 20.22 -16.70 0.16
C GLN A 304 21.67 -16.24 0.32
N HIS A 305 22.07 -15.79 1.51
CA HIS A 305 23.42 -15.30 1.80
C HIS A 305 23.88 -14.17 0.88
N LEU A 306 22.95 -13.31 0.45
CA LEU A 306 23.28 -12.11 -0.30
C LEU A 306 23.94 -11.10 0.64
N THR A 307 24.97 -10.40 0.14
CA THR A 307 25.51 -9.22 0.83
C THR A 307 24.44 -8.12 0.91
N ALA A 308 24.55 -7.20 1.88
CA ALA A 308 23.65 -6.05 1.97
C ALA A 308 23.50 -5.26 0.65
N ALA A 309 24.58 -5.13 -0.13
CA ALA A 309 24.54 -4.48 -1.44
C ALA A 309 23.73 -5.28 -2.48
N GLN A 310 23.85 -6.61 -2.49
CA GLN A 310 23.06 -7.48 -3.36
C GLN A 310 21.58 -7.51 -2.95
N ALA A 311 21.29 -7.54 -1.65
CA ALA A 311 19.93 -7.47 -1.13
C ALA A 311 19.26 -6.12 -1.46
N SER A 312 19.97 -4.99 -1.27
CA SER A 312 19.49 -3.65 -1.70
C SER A 312 19.20 -3.61 -3.21
N ALA A 313 20.05 -4.23 -4.03
CA ALA A 313 19.83 -4.33 -5.48
C ALA A 313 18.65 -5.24 -5.85
N ALA A 314 18.41 -6.33 -5.10
CA ALA A 314 17.25 -7.19 -5.29
C ALA A 314 15.95 -6.44 -5.00
N TRP A 315 15.86 -5.74 -3.86
CA TRP A 315 14.72 -4.88 -3.55
C TRP A 315 14.54 -3.74 -4.55
N ALA A 316 15.62 -3.16 -5.09
CA ALA A 316 15.53 -2.16 -6.15
C ALA A 316 14.86 -2.71 -7.42
N LYS A 317 15.16 -3.98 -7.76
CA LYS A 317 14.55 -4.66 -8.90
C LYS A 317 13.08 -4.99 -8.63
N GLU A 318 12.76 -5.50 -7.44
CA GLU A 318 11.37 -5.79 -7.04
C GLU A 318 10.52 -4.52 -7.04
N TRP A 319 11.04 -3.42 -6.48
CA TRP A 319 10.42 -2.09 -6.58
C TRP A 319 10.11 -1.73 -8.03
N ALA A 320 11.11 -1.77 -8.90
CA ALA A 320 10.93 -1.40 -10.31
C ALA A 320 9.87 -2.27 -11.00
N THR A 321 9.81 -3.57 -10.69
CA THR A 321 8.78 -4.47 -11.23
C THR A 321 7.38 -4.14 -10.69
N LEU A 322 7.25 -3.89 -9.39
CA LEU A 322 5.96 -3.58 -8.75
C LEU A 322 5.39 -2.24 -9.20
N THR A 323 6.23 -1.26 -9.50
CA THR A 323 5.77 0.11 -9.81
C THR A 323 5.76 0.45 -11.31
N ALA A 324 6.23 -0.43 -12.20
CA ALA A 324 6.43 -0.07 -13.61
C ALA A 324 5.14 0.28 -14.37
N HIS A 325 4.04 -0.40 -14.03
CA HIS A 325 2.81 -0.40 -14.85
C HIS A 325 1.55 -0.28 -13.98
N SER A 326 1.61 0.46 -12.87
CA SER A 326 0.48 0.67 -11.96
C SER A 326 0.17 2.16 -11.82
N ASP A 327 -1.11 2.51 -11.80
CA ASP A 327 -1.57 3.88 -11.58
C ASP A 327 -1.39 4.32 -10.12
N LEU A 328 -1.51 3.38 -9.18
CA LEU A 328 -1.22 3.56 -7.76
C LEU A 328 -0.66 2.26 -7.18
N PRO A 329 0.65 1.98 -7.32
CA PRO A 329 1.24 0.77 -6.80
C PRO A 329 1.18 0.72 -5.27
N VAL A 330 0.86 -0.46 -4.74
CA VAL A 330 0.91 -0.76 -3.30
C VAL A 330 2.04 -1.75 -3.06
N VAL A 331 3.04 -1.34 -2.28
CA VAL A 331 4.20 -2.14 -1.93
C VAL A 331 4.13 -2.51 -0.46
N VAL A 332 4.10 -3.81 -0.17
CA VAL A 332 4.13 -4.35 1.18
C VAL A 332 5.53 -4.93 1.41
N TRP A 333 6.30 -4.24 2.25
CA TRP A 333 7.73 -4.48 2.45
C TRP A 333 8.00 -5.12 3.81
N PRO A 334 8.32 -6.43 3.85
CA PRO A 334 8.58 -7.14 5.08
C PRO A 334 10.07 -7.12 5.46
N TRP A 335 10.36 -6.91 6.75
CA TRP A 335 11.71 -7.00 7.30
C TRP A 335 11.71 -7.21 8.82
N HIS A 336 12.87 -7.40 9.44
CA HIS A 336 12.98 -7.64 10.89
C HIS A 336 13.79 -6.58 11.64
N ASP A 337 13.47 -6.35 12.92
CA ASP A 337 14.14 -5.34 13.77
C ASP A 337 15.66 -5.51 13.90
N TYR A 338 16.14 -6.75 13.87
CA TYR A 338 17.57 -7.06 13.88
C TYR A 338 18.32 -6.62 12.61
N GLY A 339 17.61 -6.46 11.48
CA GLY A 339 18.19 -6.07 10.20
C GLY A 339 18.86 -4.68 10.24
N PRO A 340 18.12 -3.57 10.39
CA PRO A 340 18.71 -2.24 10.36
C PRO A 340 19.57 -1.92 11.57
N THR A 341 19.40 -2.65 12.68
CA THR A 341 20.18 -2.49 13.91
C THR A 341 21.50 -3.27 13.88
N ASP A 342 21.68 -4.11 12.86
CA ASP A 342 22.78 -5.06 12.75
C ASP A 342 22.93 -5.85 14.06
N TRP A 343 21.80 -6.39 14.52
CA TRP A 343 21.71 -7.12 15.77
C TRP A 343 22.05 -8.58 15.54
N LEU A 344 22.96 -9.11 16.36
CA LEU A 344 23.37 -10.50 16.28
C LEU A 344 22.30 -11.36 16.94
N THR A 345 21.50 -12.05 16.13
CA THR A 345 20.51 -13.03 16.59
C THR A 345 21.11 -14.43 16.79
N ASP A 346 22.32 -14.66 16.26
CA ASP A 346 23.15 -15.84 16.51
C ASP A 346 24.64 -15.47 16.69
N THR A 347 25.54 -16.45 16.74
CA THR A 347 27.00 -16.22 16.93
C THR A 347 27.73 -15.64 15.72
N THR A 348 27.02 -15.41 14.61
CA THR A 348 27.54 -15.06 13.29
C THR A 348 26.84 -13.81 12.78
N ASP A 349 27.64 -12.85 12.33
CA ASP A 349 27.14 -11.64 11.67
C ASP A 349 26.52 -12.02 10.31
N ALA A 350 25.21 -11.76 10.17
CA ALA A 350 24.47 -11.99 8.94
C ALA A 350 24.85 -11.00 7.82
N GLY A 351 25.56 -9.91 8.14
CA GLY A 351 26.07 -8.92 7.20
C GLY A 351 25.05 -7.87 6.79
N TYR A 352 24.10 -7.55 7.68
CA TYR A 352 23.14 -6.47 7.45
C TYR A 352 23.82 -5.09 7.50
N THR A 353 23.16 -4.08 6.94
CA THR A 353 23.55 -2.68 7.16
C THR A 353 22.29 -1.82 7.28
N GLN A 354 22.29 -0.78 8.11
CA GLN A 354 21.19 0.20 8.11
C GLN A 354 20.96 0.83 6.71
N GLN A 355 22.01 0.93 5.90
CA GLN A 355 21.96 1.59 4.59
C GLN A 355 21.07 0.84 3.60
N MET A 356 21.04 -0.50 3.57
CA MET A 356 20.18 -1.22 2.60
C MET A 356 18.69 -0.93 2.81
N PHE A 357 18.26 -0.74 4.06
CA PHE A 357 16.90 -0.34 4.41
C PHE A 357 16.64 1.13 4.06
N THR A 358 17.61 2.00 4.39
CA THR A 358 17.54 3.43 4.08
C THR A 358 17.45 3.68 2.58
N ASP A 359 18.17 2.90 1.76
CA ASP A 359 18.13 2.99 0.29
C ASP A 359 16.74 2.66 -0.27
N PHE A 360 16.05 1.68 0.31
CA PHE A 360 14.68 1.34 -0.08
C PHE A 360 13.71 2.48 0.25
N ILE A 361 13.77 2.99 1.48
CA ILE A 361 12.94 4.12 1.94
C ILE A 361 13.20 5.36 1.09
N ALA A 362 14.47 5.69 0.83
CA ALA A 362 14.84 6.84 0.00
C ALA A 362 14.33 6.70 -1.44
N ARG A 363 14.40 5.49 -2.03
CA ARG A 363 13.86 5.21 -3.36
C ARG A 363 12.35 5.40 -3.41
N ALA A 364 11.63 4.86 -2.43
CA ALA A 364 10.19 5.02 -2.34
C ALA A 364 9.79 6.49 -2.15
N ALA A 365 10.45 7.21 -1.25
CA ALA A 365 10.20 8.64 -1.02
C ALA A 365 10.46 9.47 -2.29
N GLN A 366 11.57 9.20 -3.00
CA GLN A 366 11.88 9.88 -4.26
C GLN A 366 10.87 9.59 -5.37
N ALA A 367 10.24 8.42 -5.35
CA ALA A 367 9.15 8.07 -6.26
C ALA A 367 7.80 8.73 -5.88
N GLY A 368 7.75 9.51 -4.79
CA GLY A 368 6.53 10.16 -4.32
C GLY A 368 5.59 9.21 -3.60
N SER A 369 6.13 8.24 -2.86
CA SER A 369 5.33 7.28 -2.09
C SER A 369 4.85 7.84 -0.76
N GLU A 370 3.65 7.45 -0.37
CA GLU A 370 3.16 7.55 1.00
C GLU A 370 3.62 6.34 1.83
N PHE A 371 4.23 6.58 2.99
CA PHE A 371 4.46 5.50 3.96
C PHE A 371 3.25 5.35 4.88
N VAL A 372 2.69 4.15 4.96
CA VAL A 372 1.50 3.85 5.78
C VAL A 372 1.76 2.65 6.69
N THR A 373 0.97 2.53 7.76
CA THR A 373 0.90 1.28 8.53
C THR A 373 0.00 0.28 7.82
N LEU A 374 0.12 -1.02 8.15
CA LEU A 374 -0.72 -2.06 7.58
C LEU A 374 -2.16 -1.92 8.08
N ASN A 375 -2.41 -1.44 9.30
CA ASN A 375 -3.75 -1.07 9.73
C ASN A 375 -4.34 0.07 8.90
N ASP A 376 -3.58 1.11 8.58
CA ASP A 376 -4.06 2.18 7.71
C ASP A 376 -4.36 1.66 6.30
N LEU A 377 -3.50 0.82 5.74
CA LEU A 377 -3.77 0.13 4.47
C LEU A 377 -5.03 -0.74 4.54
N ALA A 378 -5.19 -1.56 5.58
CA ALA A 378 -6.36 -2.40 5.78
C ALA A 378 -7.65 -1.58 5.90
N GLN A 379 -7.62 -0.46 6.62
CA GLN A 379 -8.75 0.46 6.73
C GLN A 379 -9.10 1.08 5.38
N ARG A 380 -8.11 1.51 4.59
CA ARG A 380 -8.34 2.01 3.23
C ARG A 380 -8.92 0.93 2.33
N THR A 381 -8.42 -0.31 2.37
CA THR A 381 -9.01 -1.44 1.64
C THR A 381 -10.47 -1.69 2.03
N ALA A 382 -10.77 -1.68 3.34
CA ALA A 382 -12.12 -1.88 3.83
C ALA A 382 -13.06 -0.72 3.49
N THR A 383 -12.56 0.51 3.42
CA THR A 383 -13.32 1.67 2.94
C THR A 383 -13.57 1.57 1.45
N LEU A 384 -12.55 1.24 0.65
CA LEU A 384 -12.66 1.15 -0.80
C LEU A 384 -13.71 0.11 -1.22
N GLU A 385 -13.73 -1.06 -0.58
CA GLU A 385 -14.74 -2.10 -0.83
C GLU A 385 -16.18 -1.61 -0.57
N LYS A 386 -16.35 -0.65 0.35
CA LYS A 386 -17.64 -0.06 0.72
C LYS A 386 -17.93 1.26 0.00
N SER A 387 -17.09 1.64 -0.94
CA SER A 387 -17.19 2.90 -1.67
C SER A 387 -17.93 2.73 -2.99
N ASP A 388 -18.61 3.80 -3.41
CA ASP A 388 -19.28 3.90 -4.70
C ASP A 388 -18.78 5.16 -5.41
N VAL A 389 -18.42 4.97 -6.69
CA VAL A 389 -18.05 6.04 -7.61
C VAL A 389 -19.07 6.06 -8.74
N SER A 390 -19.71 7.19 -8.94
CA SER A 390 -20.60 7.42 -10.07
C SER A 390 -20.28 8.74 -10.75
N TYR A 391 -20.34 8.77 -12.07
CA TYR A 391 -20.01 9.99 -12.80
C TYR A 391 -20.75 10.13 -14.14
N SER A 392 -20.74 11.36 -14.65
CA SER A 392 -21.22 11.72 -15.98
C SER A 392 -20.30 12.76 -16.60
N PHE A 393 -20.08 12.67 -17.90
CA PHE A 393 -19.21 13.59 -18.65
C PHE A 393 -19.98 14.33 -19.74
N ASP A 394 -19.89 15.66 -19.72
CA ASP A 394 -20.41 16.54 -20.79
C ASP A 394 -19.27 16.97 -21.71
N ALA A 395 -19.20 16.34 -22.88
CA ALA A 395 -18.18 16.62 -23.89
C ALA A 395 -18.28 18.02 -24.51
N ALA A 396 -19.45 18.68 -24.45
CA ALA A 396 -19.61 20.01 -25.03
C ALA A 396 -18.98 21.11 -24.15
N SER A 397 -19.00 20.91 -22.84
CA SER A 397 -18.41 21.83 -21.86
C SER A 397 -17.08 21.33 -21.27
N ASN A 398 -16.68 20.10 -21.60
CA ASN A 398 -15.55 19.38 -21.01
C ASN A 398 -15.63 19.30 -19.48
N VAL A 399 -16.82 19.04 -18.95
CA VAL A 399 -17.09 18.97 -17.51
C VAL A 399 -17.44 17.55 -17.09
N LEU A 400 -16.68 17.03 -16.14
CA LEU A 400 -16.95 15.80 -15.41
C LEU A 400 -17.73 16.13 -14.14
N THR A 401 -18.86 15.47 -13.91
CA THR A 401 -19.53 15.45 -12.61
C THR A 401 -19.33 14.08 -11.99
N ALA A 402 -18.53 13.99 -10.92
CA ALA A 402 -18.19 12.73 -10.26
C ALA A 402 -18.61 12.77 -8.78
N SER A 403 -19.10 11.65 -8.28
CA SER A 403 -19.50 11.47 -6.88
C SER A 403 -18.72 10.32 -6.27
N ALA A 404 -18.16 10.54 -5.08
CA ALA A 404 -17.55 9.50 -4.26
C ALA A 404 -18.31 9.43 -2.93
N THR A 405 -18.81 8.24 -2.59
CA THR A 405 -19.51 7.98 -1.33
C THR A 405 -19.03 6.67 -0.73
N THR A 406 -19.25 6.46 0.56
CA THR A 406 -18.91 5.19 1.21
C THR A 406 -19.84 4.90 2.37
N ALA A 407 -20.18 3.62 2.56
CA ALA A 407 -20.89 3.19 3.76
C ALA A 407 -19.99 3.16 5.02
N ALA A 408 -18.66 3.22 4.85
CA ALA A 408 -17.70 3.26 5.96
C ALA A 408 -17.58 4.65 6.61
N GLY A 409 -17.94 5.71 5.88
CA GLY A 409 -17.86 7.10 6.31
C GLY A 409 -16.46 7.70 6.38
N ASP A 410 -15.47 7.15 5.66
CA ASP A 410 -14.08 7.57 5.77
C ASP A 410 -13.30 7.67 4.46
N LEU A 411 -13.59 8.67 3.62
CA LEU A 411 -12.86 8.96 2.38
C LEU A 411 -11.74 10.00 2.55
N GLY A 412 -11.40 10.35 3.79
CA GLY A 412 -10.54 11.49 4.10
C GLY A 412 -9.11 11.38 3.60
N LYS A 413 -8.65 10.18 3.18
CA LYS A 413 -7.34 9.91 2.57
C LYS A 413 -7.37 9.68 1.06
N PHE A 414 -8.56 9.67 0.47
CA PHE A 414 -8.77 9.27 -0.91
C PHE A 414 -8.73 10.47 -1.88
N ALA A 415 -8.51 10.14 -3.15
CA ALA A 415 -8.63 11.08 -4.26
C ALA A 415 -9.46 10.48 -5.39
N LEU A 416 -10.24 11.31 -6.07
CA LEU A 416 -10.84 10.97 -7.36
C LEU A 416 -9.87 11.38 -8.47
N ASP A 417 -9.26 10.41 -9.14
CA ASP A 417 -8.39 10.64 -10.28
C ASP A 417 -9.22 10.69 -11.57
N VAL A 418 -8.89 11.61 -12.47
CA VAL A 418 -9.62 11.82 -13.74
C VAL A 418 -9.02 11.08 -14.93
N GLY A 419 -8.06 10.19 -14.67
CA GLY A 419 -7.45 9.32 -15.66
C GLY A 419 -6.35 9.98 -16.47
N ALA A 420 -5.58 9.14 -17.17
CA ALA A 420 -4.47 9.61 -18.00
C ALA A 420 -4.95 10.50 -19.17
N GLY A 421 -4.18 11.55 -19.45
CA GLY A 421 -4.41 12.45 -20.58
C GLY A 421 -5.33 13.64 -20.29
N HIS A 422 -5.85 13.77 -19.07
CA HIS A 422 -6.65 14.90 -18.63
C HIS A 422 -5.94 15.70 -17.53
N THR A 423 -6.24 17.00 -17.48
CA THR A 423 -5.79 17.89 -16.40
C THR A 423 -6.98 18.63 -15.80
N ILE A 424 -6.95 18.91 -14.50
CA ILE A 424 -7.98 19.68 -13.83
C ILE A 424 -7.71 21.17 -14.07
N LYS A 425 -8.66 21.83 -14.72
CA LYS A 425 -8.67 23.29 -14.85
C LYS A 425 -9.16 23.96 -13.57
N ASN A 426 -10.28 23.47 -13.03
CA ASN A 426 -10.86 23.88 -11.75
C ASN A 426 -11.90 22.85 -11.28
N VAL A 427 -12.28 22.96 -10.00
CA VAL A 427 -13.44 22.25 -9.45
C VAL A 427 -14.43 23.28 -8.88
N ALA A 428 -15.64 23.32 -9.40
CA ALA A 428 -16.60 24.37 -9.05
C ALA A 428 -16.98 24.31 -7.55
N GLY A 429 -16.58 25.34 -6.79
CA GLY A 429 -16.86 25.46 -5.36
C GLY A 429 -16.03 24.53 -4.46
N TRP A 430 -14.98 23.90 -4.99
CA TRP A 430 -14.09 23.02 -4.24
C TRP A 430 -12.64 23.38 -4.53
N TYR A 431 -11.80 23.45 -3.49
CA TYR A 431 -10.44 24.01 -3.57
C TYR A 431 -9.38 23.06 -3.01
N ALA A 432 -9.60 21.74 -3.14
CA ALA A 432 -8.61 20.73 -2.82
C ALA A 432 -8.51 19.73 -3.97
N TYR A 433 -7.50 19.95 -4.81
CA TYR A 433 -7.22 19.17 -5.99
C TYR A 433 -5.80 19.46 -6.48
N ASP A 434 -5.13 18.47 -7.04
CA ASP A 434 -3.89 18.68 -7.78
C ASP A 434 -4.16 18.76 -9.29
N SER A 435 -3.15 18.52 -10.12
CA SER A 435 -3.27 18.57 -11.57
C SER A 435 -4.26 17.58 -12.18
N ASN A 436 -4.57 16.46 -11.52
CA ASN A 436 -5.38 15.38 -12.09
C ASN A 436 -6.24 14.62 -11.06
N SER A 437 -6.21 15.02 -9.79
CA SER A 437 -6.92 14.35 -8.70
C SER A 437 -7.66 15.35 -7.82
N VAL A 438 -8.92 15.04 -7.48
CA VAL A 438 -9.72 15.80 -6.52
C VAL A 438 -9.60 15.15 -5.14
N PHE A 439 -9.18 15.90 -4.13
CA PHE A 439 -9.08 15.39 -2.76
C PHE A 439 -10.48 15.30 -2.15
N VAL A 440 -10.86 14.09 -1.75
CA VAL A 440 -12.20 13.80 -1.23
C VAL A 440 -12.21 14.08 0.29
N PRO A 441 -13.21 14.81 0.83
CA PRO A 441 -13.34 14.94 2.26
C PRO A 441 -13.88 13.64 2.88
N LYS A 442 -13.70 13.47 4.18
CA LYS A 442 -14.09 12.27 4.93
C LYS A 442 -15.52 11.80 4.66
N ALA A 443 -16.44 12.76 4.52
CA ALA A 443 -17.85 12.50 4.26
C ALA A 443 -18.20 12.08 2.81
N GLY A 444 -17.23 12.10 1.89
CA GLY A 444 -17.50 12.00 0.45
C GLY A 444 -18.08 13.30 -0.13
N GLY A 445 -18.46 13.26 -1.40
CA GLY A 445 -19.03 14.43 -2.07
C GLY A 445 -19.29 14.22 -3.56
N THR A 446 -19.88 15.25 -4.17
CA THR A 446 -20.07 15.35 -5.62
C THR A 446 -19.34 16.58 -6.14
N PHE A 447 -18.51 16.39 -7.16
CA PHE A 447 -17.58 17.39 -7.68
C PHE A 447 -17.89 17.66 -9.15
N LYS A 448 -17.91 18.95 -9.52
CA LYS A 448 -18.00 19.39 -10.91
C LYS A 448 -16.63 19.88 -11.35
N ILE A 449 -15.98 19.07 -12.17
CA ILE A 449 -14.57 19.16 -12.53
C ILE A 449 -14.50 19.61 -13.97
N ALA A 450 -14.00 20.83 -14.19
CA ALA A 450 -13.67 21.30 -15.53
C ALA A 450 -12.32 20.70 -15.94
N LEU A 451 -12.30 19.98 -17.04
CA LEU A 451 -11.10 19.32 -17.55
C LEU A 451 -10.45 20.18 -18.64
N ASP A 452 -9.14 20.07 -18.70
CA ASP A 452 -8.25 20.59 -19.73
C ASP A 452 -8.26 22.12 -19.91
N GLY A 453 -7.28 22.63 -20.65
CA GLY A 453 -7.05 24.06 -20.84
C GLY A 453 -6.17 24.67 -19.75
N THR A 454 -6.18 26.00 -19.65
CA THR A 454 -5.36 26.71 -18.65
C THR A 454 -6.00 26.63 -17.28
N PRO A 455 -5.30 26.13 -16.23
CA PRO A 455 -5.79 26.14 -14.86
C PRO A 455 -6.20 27.55 -14.41
N ASP A 456 -7.30 27.64 -13.67
CA ASP A 456 -7.75 28.92 -13.15
C ASP A 456 -6.81 29.43 -12.05
N ASP A 457 -6.56 30.75 -12.03
CA ASP A 457 -5.73 31.39 -11.01
C ASP A 457 -6.52 31.57 -9.70
N VAL A 458 -6.51 30.51 -8.87
CA VAL A 458 -7.22 30.43 -7.59
C VAL A 458 -6.34 29.85 -6.48
N THR A 459 -6.62 30.25 -5.25
CA THR A 459 -6.00 29.65 -4.06
C THR A 459 -6.61 28.27 -3.77
N HIS A 460 -5.80 27.20 -3.79
CA HIS A 460 -6.26 25.82 -3.55
C HIS A 460 -5.16 24.91 -2.99
N LEU A 461 -5.56 23.85 -2.28
CA LEU A 461 -4.67 22.78 -1.81
C LEU A 461 -4.22 21.93 -3.00
N THR A 462 -2.91 21.79 -3.17
CA THR A 462 -2.27 20.94 -4.20
C THR A 462 -1.59 19.71 -3.62
N ALA A 463 -1.35 19.68 -2.31
CA ALA A 463 -0.99 18.48 -1.57
C ALA A 463 -1.47 18.59 -0.13
N LEU A 464 -1.69 17.43 0.50
CA LEU A 464 -1.95 17.30 1.91
C LEU A 464 -0.89 16.42 2.53
N ALA A 465 -0.66 16.58 3.84
CA ALA A 465 0.27 15.74 4.56
C ALA A 465 -0.09 14.24 4.43
N ASP A 466 0.93 13.37 4.38
CA ASP A 466 0.71 11.93 4.31
C ASP A 466 -0.19 11.43 5.44
N ARG A 467 -1.07 10.48 5.11
CA ARG A 467 -2.04 9.83 6.00
C ARG A 467 -3.07 10.78 6.59
N SER A 468 -3.09 12.04 6.18
CA SER A 468 -4.02 13.02 6.72
C SER A 468 -5.44 12.83 6.20
N ASP A 469 -6.41 12.94 7.11
CA ASP A 469 -7.83 12.89 6.80
C ASP A 469 -8.37 14.30 6.56
N LEU A 470 -8.65 14.61 5.30
CA LEU A 470 -9.33 15.84 4.93
C LEU A 470 -10.78 15.81 5.45
N LEU A 471 -11.17 16.77 6.28
CA LEU A 471 -12.52 16.84 6.84
C LEU A 471 -13.44 17.74 6.03
N SER A 472 -12.96 18.93 5.65
CA SER A 472 -13.75 19.94 4.95
C SER A 472 -12.87 20.98 4.27
N VAL A 473 -13.37 21.59 3.19
CA VAL A 473 -12.74 22.71 2.49
C VAL A 473 -13.80 23.73 2.11
N THR A 474 -13.50 25.01 2.29
CA THR A 474 -14.32 26.14 1.84
C THR A 474 -13.43 27.25 1.30
N GLY A 475 -13.92 28.03 0.34
CA GLY A 475 -13.15 29.13 -0.24
C GLY A 475 -13.95 29.94 -1.25
N ASP A 476 -13.36 31.04 -1.71
CA ASP A 476 -13.93 31.95 -2.71
C ASP A 476 -13.01 32.12 -3.95
N GLY A 477 -11.93 31.34 -4.02
CA GLY A 477 -10.89 31.41 -5.05
C GLY A 477 -9.74 32.36 -4.72
N SER A 478 -9.86 33.20 -3.69
CA SER A 478 -8.77 33.99 -3.12
C SER A 478 -8.39 33.51 -1.72
N ASN A 479 -9.39 33.28 -0.88
CA ASN A 479 -9.27 32.82 0.49
C ASN A 479 -9.65 31.33 0.58
N LEU A 480 -9.02 30.63 1.52
CA LEU A 480 -9.18 29.20 1.71
C LEU A 480 -9.26 28.89 3.21
N SER A 481 -10.22 28.05 3.61
CA SER A 481 -10.24 27.45 4.95
C SER A 481 -10.57 25.97 4.86
N TYR A 482 -9.83 25.16 5.61
CA TYR A 482 -10.00 23.71 5.62
C TYR A 482 -9.70 23.13 7.00
N ALA A 483 -10.17 21.91 7.22
CA ALA A 483 -9.88 21.14 8.42
C ALA A 483 -9.35 19.77 8.03
N VAL A 484 -8.32 19.32 8.74
CA VAL A 484 -7.60 18.08 8.47
C VAL A 484 -7.20 17.42 9.80
N VAL A 485 -7.12 16.09 9.85
CA VAL A 485 -6.54 15.34 10.97
C VAL A 485 -5.26 14.68 10.51
N GLY A 486 -4.15 14.94 11.20
CA GLY A 486 -2.84 14.41 10.83
C GLY A 486 -1.72 15.41 11.03
N GLU A 487 -0.53 15.05 10.56
CA GLU A 487 0.68 15.86 10.71
C GLU A 487 1.52 15.79 9.43
N GLY A 488 2.37 16.79 9.23
CA GLY A 488 3.29 16.89 8.10
C GLY A 488 3.11 18.22 7.38
N HIS A 489 3.17 18.17 6.04
CA HIS A 489 3.17 19.35 5.19
C HIS A 489 1.96 19.39 4.27
N ASP A 490 1.23 20.50 4.29
CA ASP A 490 0.20 20.82 3.30
C ASP A 490 0.75 21.84 2.32
N LEU A 491 0.54 21.62 1.02
CA LEU A 491 0.96 22.56 -0.03
C LEU A 491 -0.26 23.25 -0.63
N ILE A 492 -0.17 24.57 -0.71
CA ILE A 492 -1.22 25.44 -1.25
C ILE A 492 -0.65 26.27 -2.38
N GLN A 493 -1.27 26.16 -3.54
CA GLN A 493 -1.06 27.11 -4.63
C GLN A 493 -1.91 28.34 -4.34
N LEU A 494 -1.28 29.49 -4.12
CA LEU A 494 -1.96 30.78 -3.97
C LEU A 494 -2.32 31.35 -5.33
N LYS A 495 -3.46 32.04 -5.37
CA LYS A 495 -3.76 32.97 -6.46
C LYS A 495 -2.67 34.05 -6.59
N SER A 496 -2.50 34.62 -7.78
CA SER A 496 -1.68 35.83 -7.96
C SER A 496 -2.09 36.94 -6.99
N HIS A 497 -1.15 37.37 -6.15
CA HIS A 497 -1.43 38.20 -4.96
C HIS A 497 -0.45 39.38 -4.83
N ALA A 498 0.02 39.93 -5.95
CA ALA A 498 0.98 41.03 -5.96
C ALA A 498 0.46 42.23 -5.14
N GLY A 499 1.20 42.59 -4.09
CA GLY A 499 0.85 43.69 -3.18
C GLY A 499 -0.14 43.33 -2.07
N GLN A 500 -0.57 42.06 -1.96
CA GLN A 500 -1.41 41.56 -0.87
C GLN A 500 -0.58 40.86 0.21
N MET A 501 -1.06 40.88 1.45
CA MET A 501 -0.47 40.13 2.55
C MET A 501 -1.12 38.74 2.65
N VAL A 502 -0.30 37.70 2.73
CA VAL A 502 -0.76 36.33 3.02
C VAL A 502 -0.86 36.16 4.54
N GLN A 503 -2.06 35.94 5.06
CA GLN A 503 -2.31 35.65 6.46
C GLN A 503 -2.66 34.18 6.63
N VAL A 504 -1.93 33.48 7.50
CA VAL A 504 -2.14 32.06 7.81
C VAL A 504 -2.47 31.91 9.29
N THR A 505 -3.48 31.10 9.59
CA THR A 505 -3.82 30.67 10.96
C THR A 505 -4.07 29.17 10.98
N GLY A 506 -3.86 28.53 12.14
CA GLY A 506 -4.13 27.10 12.33
C GLY A 506 -3.04 26.14 11.87
N ALA A 507 -1.90 26.66 11.40
CA ALA A 507 -0.69 25.90 11.11
C ALA A 507 0.43 26.28 12.10
N ASP A 508 1.36 25.36 12.36
CA ASP A 508 2.50 25.56 13.26
C ASP A 508 3.67 26.28 12.58
N GLY A 509 3.74 26.19 11.26
CA GLY A 509 4.75 26.83 10.42
C GLY A 509 4.21 27.17 9.04
N ALA A 510 4.80 28.18 8.40
CA ALA A 510 4.47 28.58 7.04
C ALA A 510 5.73 29.08 6.31
N SER A 511 5.91 28.65 5.07
CA SER A 511 6.97 29.10 4.16
C SER A 511 6.37 29.43 2.79
N LEU A 512 6.71 30.59 2.24
CA LEU A 512 6.20 31.07 0.96
C LEU A 512 7.32 31.18 -0.07
N SER A 513 7.17 30.51 -1.22
CA SER A 513 8.07 30.59 -2.36
C SER A 513 7.27 30.90 -3.63
N GLY A 514 7.37 32.14 -4.10
CA GLY A 514 6.51 32.63 -5.18
C GLY A 514 5.04 32.59 -4.77
N ASN A 515 4.26 31.76 -5.45
CA ASN A 515 2.85 31.51 -5.11
C ASN A 515 2.62 30.16 -4.40
N SER A 516 3.68 29.41 -4.07
CA SER A 516 3.56 28.14 -3.34
C SER A 516 3.74 28.38 -1.85
N LEU A 517 2.71 28.06 -1.08
CA LEU A 517 2.69 28.14 0.38
C LEU A 517 2.77 26.73 0.96
N ASP A 518 3.84 26.46 1.70
CA ASP A 518 4.09 25.22 2.44
C ASP A 518 3.75 25.44 3.92
N LEU A 519 2.80 24.66 4.44
CA LEU A 519 2.33 24.74 5.82
C LEU A 519 2.75 23.51 6.61
N THR A 520 3.32 23.71 7.80
CA THR A 520 3.67 22.64 8.72
C THR A 520 2.58 22.44 9.76
N LEU A 521 2.15 21.19 9.94
CA LEU A 521 1.20 20.74 10.95
C LEU A 521 1.88 19.72 11.87
N ASN A 522 1.96 20.01 13.16
CA ASN A 522 2.59 19.14 14.14
C ASN A 522 1.55 18.36 14.95
N GLY A 523 1.78 17.05 15.08
CA GLY A 523 0.95 16.16 15.87
C GLY A 523 -0.30 15.68 15.13
N LEU A 524 -0.70 14.45 15.42
CA LEU A 524 -1.75 13.69 14.72
C LEU A 524 -3.20 14.19 14.96
N GLY A 525 -3.36 15.35 15.60
CA GLY A 525 -4.65 15.92 15.95
C GLY A 525 -5.36 16.60 14.78
N GLN A 526 -6.52 17.19 15.07
CA GLN A 526 -7.22 18.03 14.11
C GLN A 526 -6.60 19.43 14.04
N HIS A 527 -6.34 19.90 12.83
CA HIS A 527 -5.93 21.27 12.50
C HIS A 527 -7.06 21.97 11.74
N THR A 528 -7.25 23.26 11.99
CA THR A 528 -8.24 24.09 11.26
C THR A 528 -7.53 25.32 10.72
N VAL A 529 -7.22 25.26 9.43
CA VAL A 529 -6.36 26.21 8.76
C VAL A 529 -7.19 27.24 8.01
N SER A 530 -6.71 28.48 8.00
CA SER A 530 -7.25 29.56 7.18
C SER A 530 -6.12 30.34 6.52
N VAL A 531 -6.23 30.54 5.22
CA VAL A 531 -5.34 31.35 4.38
C VAL A 531 -6.16 32.50 3.79
N VAL A 532 -5.75 33.73 4.10
CA VAL A 532 -6.43 34.96 3.67
C VAL A 532 -5.46 35.85 2.91
N LEU A 533 -5.88 36.31 1.73
CA LEU A 533 -5.16 37.33 0.97
C LEU A 533 -5.71 38.70 1.33
N ALA A 534 -5.06 39.37 2.28
CA ALA A 534 -5.48 40.67 2.79
C ALA A 534 -4.96 41.83 1.92
N SER A 535 -5.79 42.86 1.75
CA SER A 535 -5.51 44.10 1.03
C SER A 535 -4.60 45.06 1.79
#